data_AF-A0A9K3GQ39-F1
#
_entry.id   AF-A0A9K3GQ39-F1
#
_cell.length_a   1.000
_cell.length_b   1.000
_cell.length_c   1.000
_cell.angle_alpha   90.00
_cell.angle_beta   90.00
_cell.angle_gamma   90.00
#
_symmetry.space_group_name_H-M   'P 1'
#
loop_
_entity.id
_entity.type
_entity.pdbx_description
1 polymer ?
#
loop_
_entity_poly.entity_id
_entity_poly.type
_entity_poly.pdbx_seq_one_letter_code
_entity_poly.pdbx_strand_id
1 'polypeptide(L)'
;MSPPASASPKEEALRLKEQGNALYKDKHYAEAIDMFTKAIKVSPANTLLYSNRANARYQLDRFESVIEDATQVGYIIQTECGLSPYLSLSL
;
A
#
# COMPACT_ATOMS: atom_id res chain seq x y z
N MET A 1 -17.72 -28.94 -11.09
CA MET A 1 -17.20 -27.75 -10.36
C MET A 1 -15.98 -27.28 -11.12
N SER A 2 -16.12 -26.24 -11.92
CA SER A 2 -15.01 -25.65 -12.68
C SER A 2 -13.89 -25.26 -11.70
N PRO A 3 -12.61 -25.47 -12.04
CA PRO A 3 -11.51 -24.98 -11.21
C PRO A 3 -11.71 -23.47 -11.02
N PRO A 4 -11.61 -22.92 -9.79
CA PRO A 4 -11.79 -21.48 -9.60
C PRO A 4 -10.75 -20.76 -10.45
N ALA A 5 -11.25 -20.08 -11.48
CA ALA A 5 -10.46 -19.38 -12.47
C ALA A 5 -9.44 -18.48 -11.78
N SER A 6 -8.21 -18.55 -12.26
CA SER A 6 -7.08 -17.69 -11.92
C SER A 6 -7.53 -16.23 -11.76
N ALA A 7 -7.74 -15.80 -10.52
CA ALA A 7 -8.02 -14.41 -10.21
C ALA A 7 -6.85 -13.59 -10.73
N SER A 8 -7.12 -12.61 -11.58
CA SER A 8 -6.10 -11.70 -12.07
C SER A 8 -5.38 -11.04 -10.88
N PRO A 9 -4.09 -10.67 -10.99
CA PRO A 9 -3.37 -10.00 -9.90
C PRO A 9 -4.14 -8.78 -9.35
N LYS A 10 -4.93 -8.12 -10.20
CA LYS A 10 -5.80 -7.02 -9.83
C LYS A 10 -6.96 -7.44 -8.91
N GLU A 11 -7.59 -8.58 -9.15
CA GLU A 11 -8.67 -9.12 -8.31
C GLU A 11 -8.14 -9.63 -6.97
N GLU A 12 -6.94 -10.21 -6.95
CA GLU A 12 -6.27 -10.62 -5.70
C GLU A 12 -5.93 -9.40 -4.83
N ALA A 13 -5.35 -8.34 -5.43
CA ALA A 13 -5.10 -7.08 -4.73
C ALA A 13 -6.39 -6.44 -4.19
N LEU A 14 -7.49 -6.53 -4.95
CA LEU A 14 -8.80 -6.04 -4.51
C LEU A 14 -9.33 -6.83 -3.31
N ARG A 15 -9.23 -8.16 -3.33
CA ARG A 15 -9.62 -9.02 -2.21
C ARG A 15 -8.83 -8.72 -0.94
N LEU A 16 -7.52 -8.58 -1.05
CA LEU A 16 -6.64 -8.24 0.06
C LEU A 16 -6.96 -6.85 0.62
N LYS A 17 -7.27 -5.87 -0.24
CA LYS A 17 -7.75 -4.55 0.16
C LYS A 17 -9.05 -4.64 0.96
N GLU A 18 -10.02 -5.41 0.50
CA GLU A 18 -11.31 -5.57 1.19
C GLU A 18 -11.14 -6.25 2.56
N GLN A 19 -10.28 -7.27 2.65
CA GLN A 19 -9.91 -7.89 3.93
C GLN A 19 -9.25 -6.89 4.87
N GLY A 20 -8.28 -6.12 4.39
CA GLY A 20 -7.65 -5.06 5.17
C GLY A 20 -8.64 -4.01 5.67
N ASN A 21 -9.61 -3.63 4.83
CA ASN A 21 -10.67 -2.69 5.21
C ASN A 21 -11.62 -3.27 6.27
N ALA A 22 -11.94 -4.56 6.21
CA ALA A 22 -12.75 -5.23 7.23
C ALA A 22 -12.02 -5.23 8.58
N LEU A 23 -10.75 -5.64 8.58
CA LEU A 23 -9.90 -5.62 9.78
C LEU A 23 -9.74 -4.21 10.36
N TYR A 24 -9.61 -3.20 9.50
CA TYR A 24 -9.55 -1.79 9.92
C TYR A 24 -10.84 -1.35 10.62
N LYS A 25 -12.02 -1.76 10.11
CA LYS A 25 -13.31 -1.48 10.76
C LYS A 25 -13.43 -2.16 12.11
N ASP A 26 -12.88 -3.37 12.23
CA ASP A 26 -12.84 -4.13 13.48
C ASP A 26 -11.74 -3.66 14.44
N LYS A 27 -11.02 -2.57 14.10
CA LYS A 27 -9.89 -2.00 14.85
C LYS A 27 -8.67 -2.93 14.97
N HIS A 28 -8.63 -4.01 14.19
CA HIS A 28 -7.45 -4.88 14.02
C HIS A 28 -6.46 -4.24 13.06
N TYR A 29 -5.94 -3.08 13.43
CA TYR A 29 -5.11 -2.26 12.55
C TYR A 29 -3.80 -2.93 12.15
N ALA A 30 -3.20 -3.76 13.01
CA ALA A 30 -1.95 -4.46 12.72
C ALA A 30 -2.13 -5.50 11.60
N GLU A 31 -3.24 -6.25 11.67
CA GLU A 31 -3.59 -7.24 10.64
C GLU A 31 -4.05 -6.54 9.35
N ALA A 32 -4.76 -5.41 9.47
CA ALA A 32 -5.09 -4.56 8.32
C ALA A 32 -3.85 -4.10 7.56
N ILE A 33 -2.79 -3.68 8.27
CA ILE A 33 -1.50 -3.30 7.67
C ILE A 33 -0.87 -4.47 6.90
N ASP A 34 -0.91 -5.69 7.46
CA ASP A 34 -0.37 -6.87 6.78
C ASP A 34 -1.14 -7.17 5.48
N MET A 35 -2.48 -7.09 5.52
CA MET A 35 -3.31 -7.26 4.33
C MET A 35 -3.04 -6.19 3.26
N PHE A 36 -2.94 -4.91 3.65
CA PHE A 36 -2.58 -3.85 2.69
C PHE A 36 -1.16 -4.03 2.15
N THR A 37 -0.21 -4.50 2.95
CA THR A 37 1.16 -4.78 2.52
C THR A 37 1.21 -5.91 1.50
N LYS A 38 0.42 -6.96 1.70
CA LYS A 38 0.24 -8.03 0.70
C LYS A 38 -0.40 -7.48 -0.58
N ALA A 39 -1.45 -6.66 -0.47
CA ALA A 39 -2.10 -6.04 -1.61
C ALA A 39 -1.13 -5.17 -2.43
N ILE A 40 -0.25 -4.41 -1.76
CA ILE A 40 0.78 -3.56 -2.38
C ILE A 40 1.79 -4.40 -3.18
N LYS A 41 2.19 -5.57 -2.67
CA LYS A 41 3.11 -6.46 -3.41
C LYS A 41 2.51 -6.96 -4.72
N VAL A 42 1.19 -7.15 -4.76
CA VAL A 42 0.47 -7.59 -5.96
C VAL A 42 0.16 -6.41 -6.89
N SER A 43 -0.15 -5.23 -6.35
CA SER A 43 -0.47 -4.02 -7.11
C SER A 43 0.23 -2.78 -6.53
N PRO A 44 1.54 -2.61 -6.81
CA PRO A 44 2.33 -1.51 -6.25
C PRO A 44 1.97 -0.15 -6.86
N ALA A 45 1.34 -0.12 -8.04
CA ALA A 45 0.87 1.10 -8.68
C ALA A 45 -0.40 1.69 -8.01
N ASN A 46 -1.03 0.96 -7.09
CA ASN A 46 -2.26 1.41 -6.46
C ASN A 46 -1.98 2.24 -5.20
N THR A 47 -1.91 3.56 -5.38
CA THR A 47 -1.69 4.54 -4.30
C THR A 47 -2.73 4.46 -3.17
N LEU A 48 -3.96 4.02 -3.46
CA LEU A 48 -5.01 3.86 -2.45
C LEU A 48 -4.63 2.85 -1.36
N LEU A 49 -3.86 1.81 -1.70
CA LEU A 49 -3.42 0.80 -0.74
C LEU A 49 -2.43 1.38 0.28
N TYR A 50 -1.55 2.26 -0.18
CA TYR A 50 -0.61 2.98 0.68
C TYR A 50 -1.35 3.96 1.59
N SER A 51 -2.35 4.69 1.08
CA SER A 51 -3.20 5.57 1.89
C SER A 51 -3.95 4.79 2.98
N ASN A 52 -4.52 3.64 2.65
CA ASN A 52 -5.23 2.80 3.63
C ASN A 52 -4.28 2.20 4.68
N ARG A 53 -3.08 1.79 4.27
CA ARG A 53 -2.03 1.32 5.20
C ARG A 53 -1.56 2.44 6.13
N ALA A 54 -1.36 3.65 5.61
CA ALA A 54 -1.00 4.82 6.39
C ALA A 54 -2.08 5.18 7.41
N ASN A 55 -3.37 5.12 7.02
CA ASN A 55 -4.48 5.31 7.96
C ASN A 55 -4.47 4.24 9.07
N ALA A 56 -4.24 2.97 8.73
CA ALA A 56 -4.12 1.89 9.73
C ALA A 56 -2.94 2.10 10.69
N ARG A 57 -1.80 2.59 10.19
CA ARG A 57 -0.63 2.95 11.01
C ARG A 57 -0.89 4.15 11.91
N TYR A 58 -1.62 5.14 11.41
CA TYR A 58 -2.05 6.31 12.17
C TYR A 58 -2.93 5.90 13.36
N GLN A 59 -3.87 4.97 13.15
CA GLN A 59 -4.72 4.47 14.24
C GLN A 59 -3.97 3.61 15.28
N LEU A 60 -2.76 3.14 14.97
CA LEU A 60 -1.89 2.42 15.91
C LEU A 60 -0.93 3.33 16.70
N ASP A 61 -1.08 4.66 16.61
CA ASP A 61 -0.16 5.66 17.18
C ASP A 61 1.31 5.45 16.75
N ARG A 62 1.53 4.73 15.64
CA ARG A 62 2.87 4.50 15.05
C ARG A 62 3.17 5.55 13.99
N PHE A 63 3.25 6.80 14.43
CA PHE A 63 3.47 7.97 13.57
C PHE A 63 4.75 7.89 12.72
N GLU A 64 5.82 7.29 13.22
CA GLU A 64 7.08 7.11 12.47
C GLU A 64 6.88 6.29 11.19
N SER A 65 6.02 5.27 11.23
CA SER A 65 5.75 4.41 10.08
C SER A 65 4.81 5.04 9.03
N VAL A 66 4.10 6.12 9.39
CA VAL A 66 3.25 6.87 8.46
C VAL A 66 4.10 7.73 7.53
N ILE A 67 5.18 8.33 8.06
CA ILE A 67 6.10 9.19 7.31
C ILE A 67 6.80 8.38 6.20
N GLU A 68 7.22 7.16 6.51
CA GLU A 68 7.90 6.27 5.58
C GLU A 68 6.99 5.82 4.41
N ASP A 69 5.70 5.60 4.67
CA ASP A 69 4.73 5.31 3.60
C ASP A 69 4.46 6.53 2.73
N ALA A 70 4.41 7.73 3.32
CA ALA A 70 4.21 8.97 2.60
C ALA A 70 5.39 9.31 1.68
N THR A 71 6.63 9.13 2.13
CA THR A 71 7.82 9.30 1.28
C THR A 71 7.87 8.27 0.17
N GLN A 72 7.49 7.02 0.43
CA GLN A 72 7.51 5.97 -0.60
C GLN A 72 6.49 6.23 -1.73
N VAL A 73 5.31 6.76 -1.41
CA VAL A 73 4.35 7.22 -2.44
C VAL A 73 4.93 8.39 -3.25
N GLY A 74 5.61 9.32 -2.59
CA GLY A 74 6.31 10.42 -3.26
C GLY A 74 7.31 9.93 -4.30
N TYR A 75 8.15 8.95 -3.95
CA TYR A 75 9.13 8.35 -4.87
C TYR A 75 8.47 7.64 -6.06
N ILE A 76 7.40 6.87 -5.84
CA ILE A 76 6.68 6.16 -6.92
C ILE A 76 6.12 7.16 -7.95
N ILE A 77 5.47 8.23 -7.47
CA ILE A 77 4.96 9.30 -8.35
C ILE A 77 6.10 10.00 -9.09
N GLN A 78 7.23 10.24 -8.42
CA GLN A 78 8.41 10.89 -9.01
C GLN A 78 9.02 10.05 -10.14
N THR A 79 9.06 8.72 -9.98
CA THR A 79 9.51 7.80 -11.02
C THR A 79 8.55 7.69 -12.21
N GLU A 80 7.23 7.73 -12.01
CA GLU A 80 6.27 7.73 -13.13
C GLU A 80 6.25 9.06 -13.88
N CYS A 81 6.52 10.19 -13.21
CA CYS A 81 6.65 11.50 -13.86
C CYS A 81 8.02 11.76 -14.50
N GLY A 82 8.96 10.79 -14.47
CA GLY A 82 10.24 10.91 -15.17
C GLY A 82 11.21 11.97 -14.61
N LEU A 83 10.95 12.51 -13.41
CA LEU A 83 11.85 13.46 -12.77
C LEU A 83 12.88 12.71 -11.92
N SER A 84 13.96 12.30 -12.58
CA SER A 84 15.13 11.73 -11.92
C SER A 84 15.66 12.67 -10.82
N PRO A 85 15.90 12.21 -9.58
CA PRO A 85 16.47 13.02 -8.51
C PRO A 85 18.00 13.21 -8.61
N TYR A 86 18.65 12.71 -9.68
CA TYR A 86 20.09 12.82 -9.87
C TYR A 86 20.49 14.07 -10.65
N LEU A 87 20.41 15.24 -10.02
CA LEU A 87 21.21 16.44 -10.33
C LEU A 87 20.89 17.47 -9.24
N SER A 88 21.53 17.47 -8.06
CA SER A 88 22.70 18.33 -7.86
C SER A 88 23.33 18.19 -6.44
N LEU A 89 23.78 17.00 -6.05
CA LEU A 89 24.74 16.89 -4.94
C LEU A 89 26.07 16.33 -5.45
N SER A 90 26.69 17.09 -6.35
CA SER A 90 28.13 17.02 -6.59
C SER A 90 28.76 18.21 -5.85
N LEU A 91 29.64 17.88 -4.90
CA LEU A 91 30.56 18.79 -4.21
C LEU A 91 31.39 19.63 -5.19
#